data_AF-A0A6U5EH86-F1
#
_entry.id   AF-A0A6U5EH86-F1
#
_cell.length_a   1.000
_cell.length_b   1.000
_cell.length_c   1.000
_cell.angle_alpha   90.00
_cell.angle_beta   90.00
_cell.angle_gamma   90.00
#
_symmetry.space_group_name_H-M   'P 1'
#
loop_
_entity.id
_entity.type
_entity.pdbx_description
1 polymer ?
#
loop_
_entity_poly.entity_id
_entity_poly.type
_entity_poly.pdbx_seq_one_letter_code
_entity_poly.pdbx_strand_id
1 'polypeptide(L)'
;MSQLLHTPLSFDDRSPISIIGCILPPITVYKCISTMYGTNPKEVEKSKKIFALFISSSQEIVFDPRTDEAAKATFSEVFSHLVKFLQYMMLNGIYFSWISAYEFHPFGVVAARDGYISSPSNIICLRQLANNFSIALLYQLLLTFFGEGLVAISSILTGLRFRKMMENPVFTSASPSDFWGQKWNLVIHENLKRGVYKPVRKRFSRNVAMVSSFVASGIFHEWILLVIYFRNYSECQDIRPCYKPVLGGALSFFAWNAVLVFLEYATGGVSIMPKFAAALPRFLRSLLVVFLALPLAHVFTKPYIDGHLFHDFRVALPILVKVS
;
A
#
# COMPACT_ATOMS: atom_id res chain seq x y z
N MET A 1 -28.88 -13.33 32.15
CA MET A 1 -27.56 -13.99 32.20
C MET A 1 -27.63 -15.38 31.55
N SER A 2 -28.14 -15.48 30.31
CA SER A 2 -28.30 -16.75 29.58
C SER A 2 -28.54 -16.51 28.07
N GLN A 3 -27.72 -15.67 27.42
CA GLN A 3 -27.76 -15.47 25.95
C GLN A 3 -26.37 -15.16 25.36
N LEU A 4 -25.29 -15.66 25.98
CA LEU A 4 -23.91 -15.36 25.55
C LEU A 4 -23.13 -16.57 25.01
N LEU A 5 -23.78 -17.70 24.78
CA LEU A 5 -23.13 -18.91 24.31
C LEU A 5 -24.03 -19.55 23.26
N HIS A 6 -23.85 -19.19 21.99
CA HIS A 6 -24.13 -19.99 20.78
C HIS A 6 -24.07 -19.09 19.54
N THR A 7 -22.94 -18.43 19.31
CA THR A 7 -22.51 -18.18 17.92
C THR A 7 -21.55 -19.30 17.58
N PRO A 8 -21.92 -20.26 16.72
CA PRO A 8 -20.94 -21.19 16.19
C PRO A 8 -19.87 -20.35 15.48
N LEU A 9 -18.60 -20.55 15.86
CA LEU A 9 -17.45 -20.11 15.08
C LEU A 9 -17.50 -20.87 13.74
N SER A 10 -18.40 -20.47 12.84
CA SER A 10 -18.18 -20.72 11.42
C SER A 10 -16.90 -19.98 11.10
N PHE A 11 -15.84 -20.70 10.73
CA PHE A 11 -14.70 -20.10 10.04
C PHE A 11 -15.26 -19.44 8.77
N ASP A 12 -15.66 -18.18 8.89
CA ASP A 12 -16.00 -17.36 7.74
C ASP A 12 -14.69 -17.19 6.98
N ASP A 13 -14.65 -17.63 5.72
CA ASP A 13 -13.51 -17.66 4.79
C ASP A 13 -12.86 -16.26 4.53
N ARG A 14 -13.21 -15.25 5.33
CA ARG A 14 -12.62 -13.90 5.39
C ARG A 14 -11.39 -13.82 6.31
N SER A 15 -10.71 -14.94 6.57
CA SER A 15 -9.57 -14.93 7.48
C SER A 15 -8.44 -14.04 6.94
N PRO A 16 -7.65 -13.36 7.79
CA PRO A 16 -6.48 -12.57 7.39
C PRO A 16 -5.45 -13.34 6.54
N ILE A 17 -5.50 -14.67 6.57
CA ILE A 17 -4.69 -15.58 5.74
C ILE A 17 -4.98 -15.36 4.25
N SER A 18 -6.22 -15.02 3.89
CA SER A 18 -6.62 -14.71 2.50
C SER A 18 -5.81 -13.53 1.93
N ILE A 19 -5.61 -12.45 2.71
CA ILE A 19 -4.92 -11.23 2.26
C ILE A 19 -3.42 -11.48 2.05
N ILE A 20 -2.75 -12.20 2.96
CA ILE A 20 -1.34 -12.57 2.80
C ILE A 20 -1.17 -13.47 1.57
N GLY A 21 -2.10 -14.40 1.35
CA GLY A 21 -2.18 -15.25 0.17
C GLY A 21 -2.34 -14.48 -1.14
N CYS A 22 -2.93 -13.27 -1.13
CA CYS A 22 -3.11 -12.45 -2.33
C CYS A 22 -1.83 -11.71 -2.77
N ILE A 23 -1.00 -11.28 -1.81
CA ILE A 23 0.14 -10.38 -2.06
C ILE A 23 1.41 -11.15 -2.45
N LEU A 24 1.63 -12.32 -1.84
CA LEU A 24 2.86 -13.08 -2.06
C LEU A 24 3.01 -13.55 -3.52
N PRO A 25 1.98 -14.12 -4.20
CA PRO A 25 2.16 -14.64 -5.56
C PRO A 25 2.62 -13.58 -6.56
N PRO A 26 2.02 -12.37 -6.65
CA PRO A 26 2.52 -11.36 -7.56
C PRO A 26 3.92 -10.84 -7.21
N ILE A 27 4.27 -10.73 -5.92
CA ILE A 27 5.64 -10.39 -5.51
C ILE A 27 6.62 -11.44 -6.01
N THR A 28 6.30 -12.74 -5.82
CA THR A 28 7.12 -13.84 -6.32
C THR A 28 7.25 -13.78 -7.84
N VAL A 29 6.19 -13.45 -8.59
CA VAL A 29 6.28 -13.23 -10.04
C VAL A 29 7.28 -12.13 -10.38
N TYR A 30 7.25 -10.98 -9.71
CA TYR A 30 8.23 -9.92 -9.94
C TYR A 30 9.67 -10.35 -9.63
N LYS A 31 9.88 -11.15 -8.58
CA LYS A 31 11.20 -11.70 -8.23
C LYS A 31 11.68 -12.75 -9.23
N CYS A 32 10.78 -13.57 -9.76
CA CYS A 32 11.07 -14.50 -10.85
C CYS A 32 11.48 -13.75 -12.11
N ILE A 33 10.73 -12.70 -12.52
CA ILE A 33 11.11 -11.85 -13.65
C ILE A 33 12.46 -11.20 -13.41
N SER A 34 12.69 -10.68 -12.21
CA SER A 34 13.97 -10.07 -11.87
C SER A 34 15.14 -11.07 -11.98
N THR A 35 14.91 -12.34 -11.62
CA THR A 35 15.89 -13.42 -11.82
C THR A 35 16.13 -13.71 -13.29
N MET A 36 15.06 -13.89 -14.08
CA MET A 36 15.17 -14.18 -15.52
C MET A 36 15.92 -13.08 -16.28
N TYR A 37 15.79 -11.83 -15.86
CA TYR A 37 16.45 -10.69 -16.49
C TYR A 37 17.76 -10.26 -15.82
N GLY A 38 18.24 -10.96 -14.78
CA GLY A 38 19.49 -10.64 -14.07
C GLY A 38 19.47 -9.24 -13.46
N THR A 39 18.36 -8.85 -12.83
CA THR A 39 18.16 -7.54 -12.19
C THR A 39 18.05 -7.62 -10.67
N ASN A 40 18.26 -8.82 -10.12
CA ASN A 40 18.36 -9.09 -8.69
C ASN A 40 19.54 -8.34 -8.05
N PRO A 41 19.52 -8.13 -6.73
CA PRO A 41 20.74 -7.81 -5.99
C PRO A 41 21.75 -8.94 -6.18
N LYS A 42 22.99 -8.61 -6.53
CA LYS A 42 24.05 -9.60 -6.79
C LYS A 42 24.37 -10.43 -5.54
N GLU A 43 24.15 -9.83 -4.37
CA GLU A 43 24.37 -10.40 -3.05
C GLU A 43 23.46 -11.60 -2.79
N VAL A 44 22.23 -11.59 -3.34
CA VAL A 44 21.28 -12.70 -3.20
C VAL A 44 21.78 -13.97 -3.90
N GLU A 45 22.49 -13.81 -5.02
CA GLU A 45 22.97 -14.94 -5.83
C GLU A 45 24.19 -15.66 -5.21
N LYS A 46 24.83 -15.03 -4.21
CA LYS A 46 26.01 -15.60 -3.53
C LYS A 46 25.66 -16.79 -2.62
N SER A 47 24.40 -16.97 -2.22
CA SER A 47 23.98 -18.04 -1.31
C SER A 47 22.62 -18.61 -1.67
N LYS A 48 22.55 -19.94 -1.90
CA LYS A 48 21.29 -20.65 -2.19
C LYS A 48 20.23 -20.44 -1.12
N LYS A 49 20.62 -20.36 0.15
CA LYS A 49 19.71 -20.11 1.28
C LYS A 49 19.12 -18.70 1.23
N ILE A 50 19.96 -17.70 0.97
CA ILE A 50 19.53 -16.30 0.85
C ILE A 50 18.67 -16.12 -0.40
N PHE A 51 19.00 -16.78 -1.50
CA PHE A 51 18.19 -16.80 -2.71
C PHE A 51 16.80 -17.40 -2.45
N ALA A 52 16.72 -18.57 -1.79
CA ALA A 52 15.44 -19.19 -1.45
C ALA A 52 14.58 -18.28 -0.57
N LEU A 53 15.19 -17.66 0.46
CA LEU A 53 14.52 -16.69 1.32
C LEU A 53 14.08 -15.44 0.56
N PHE A 54 14.91 -14.94 -0.36
CA PHE A 54 14.57 -13.79 -1.19
C PHE A 54 13.33 -14.07 -2.05
N ILE A 55 13.25 -15.22 -2.72
CA ILE A 55 12.10 -15.58 -3.56
C ILE A 55 10.83 -15.82 -2.75
N SER A 56 10.94 -16.43 -1.56
CA SER A 56 9.79 -16.81 -0.72
C SER A 56 9.30 -15.72 0.23
N SER A 57 10.13 -14.71 0.53
CA SER A 57 9.74 -13.62 1.42
C SER A 57 8.98 -12.53 0.69
N SER A 58 7.96 -11.95 1.33
CA SER A 58 7.35 -10.71 0.86
C SER A 58 8.19 -9.48 1.20
N GLN A 59 9.18 -9.60 2.07
CA GLN A 59 10.03 -8.49 2.53
C GLN A 59 11.32 -8.38 1.71
N GLU A 60 12.01 -7.25 1.84
CA GLU A 60 13.30 -7.01 1.21
C GLU A 60 14.43 -7.11 2.25
N ILE A 61 15.37 -8.01 2.00
CA ILE A 61 16.56 -8.20 2.84
C ILE A 61 17.49 -6.99 2.65
N VAL A 62 18.03 -6.46 3.75
CA VAL A 62 19.04 -5.40 3.70
C VAL A 62 20.42 -6.05 3.60
N PHE A 63 21.22 -5.60 2.64
CA PHE A 63 22.62 -6.01 2.48
C PHE A 63 23.55 -4.91 3.00
N ASP A 64 24.66 -5.30 3.62
CA ASP A 64 25.70 -4.37 4.06
C ASP A 64 26.54 -3.93 2.84
N PRO A 65 26.62 -2.62 2.53
CA PRO A 65 27.38 -2.13 1.38
C PRO A 65 28.89 -2.38 1.44
N ARG A 66 29.44 -2.69 2.62
CA ARG A 66 30.89 -2.92 2.81
C ARG A 66 31.27 -4.38 2.64
N THR A 67 30.41 -5.29 3.08
CA THR A 67 30.71 -6.74 3.08
C THR A 67 29.95 -7.49 1.99
N ASP A 68 28.95 -6.87 1.35
CA ASP A 68 27.98 -7.50 0.44
C ASP A 68 27.25 -8.71 1.08
N GLU A 69 27.21 -8.80 2.40
CA GLU A 69 26.51 -9.85 3.12
C GLU A 69 25.13 -9.38 3.59
N ALA A 70 24.22 -10.32 3.81
CA ALA A 70 22.92 -10.02 4.40
C ALA A 70 23.13 -9.47 5.82
N ALA A 71 22.65 -8.25 6.06
CA ALA A 71 22.82 -7.58 7.34
C ALA A 71 22.07 -8.36 8.44
N LYS A 72 22.75 -8.63 9.55
CA LYS A 72 22.16 -9.29 10.71
C LYS A 72 21.28 -8.31 11.48
N ALA A 73 20.11 -8.78 11.93
CA ALA A 73 19.26 -7.98 12.80
C ALA A 73 19.83 -7.98 14.22
N THR A 74 19.90 -6.80 14.83
CA THR A 74 20.25 -6.66 16.25
C THR A 74 19.00 -6.79 17.13
N PHE A 75 19.18 -7.19 18.40
CA PHE A 75 18.07 -7.21 19.37
C PHE A 75 17.41 -5.83 19.53
N SER A 76 18.21 -4.76 19.53
CA SER A 76 17.72 -3.39 19.63
C SER A 76 16.84 -2.99 18.43
N GLU A 77 17.23 -3.36 17.20
CA GLU A 77 16.40 -3.12 16.01
C GLU A 77 15.09 -3.89 16.08
N VAL A 78 15.13 -5.19 16.42
CA VAL A 78 13.92 -6.02 16.56
C VAL A 78 12.99 -5.45 17.63
N PHE A 79 13.52 -5.09 18.79
CA PHE A 79 12.76 -4.47 19.88
C PHE A 79 12.14 -3.13 19.44
N SER A 80 12.88 -2.31 18.69
CA SER A 80 12.36 -1.05 18.12
C SER A 80 11.17 -1.29 17.19
N HIS A 81 11.23 -2.30 16.32
CA HIS A 81 10.12 -2.68 15.45
C HIS A 81 8.91 -3.18 16.24
N LEU A 82 9.10 -3.96 17.32
CA LEU A 82 8.02 -4.39 18.20
C LEU A 82 7.34 -3.22 18.92
N VAL A 83 8.13 -2.26 19.44
CA VAL A 83 7.57 -1.05 20.06
C VAL A 83 6.78 -0.23 19.05
N LYS A 84 7.31 -0.03 17.84
CA LYS A 84 6.60 0.68 16.76
C LYS A 84 5.33 -0.06 16.35
N PHE A 85 5.37 -1.38 16.24
CA PHE A 85 4.18 -2.19 15.96
C PHE A 85 3.07 -1.90 16.99
N LEU A 86 3.39 -1.90 18.29
CA LEU A 86 2.41 -1.57 19.34
C LEU A 86 1.92 -0.11 19.28
N GLN A 87 2.82 0.84 19.01
CA GLN A 87 2.46 2.25 18.84
C GLN A 87 1.50 2.46 17.66
N TYR A 88 1.81 1.87 16.50
CA TYR A 88 0.95 1.94 15.33
C TYR A 88 -0.34 1.15 15.51
N MET A 89 -0.36 0.07 16.29
CA MET A 89 -1.60 -0.63 16.66
C MET A 89 -2.56 0.30 17.41
N MET A 90 -2.07 1.03 18.41
CA MET A 90 -2.86 2.00 19.17
C MET A 90 -3.28 3.19 18.32
N LEU A 91 -2.36 3.75 17.54
CA LEU A 91 -2.64 4.88 16.64
C LEU A 91 -3.68 4.52 15.59
N ASN A 92 -3.57 3.32 14.99
CA ASN A 92 -4.59 2.80 14.10
C ASN A 92 -5.91 2.64 14.86
N GLY A 93 -5.94 2.03 16.04
CA GLY A 93 -7.16 1.89 16.85
C GLY A 93 -7.91 3.22 17.04
N ILE A 94 -7.19 4.28 17.47
CA ILE A 94 -7.76 5.63 17.64
C ILE A 94 -8.26 6.21 16.31
N TYR A 95 -7.42 6.20 15.27
CA TYR A 95 -7.78 6.77 13.97
C TYR A 95 -8.95 6.04 13.32
N PHE A 96 -8.96 4.72 13.45
CA PHE A 96 -10.01 3.84 12.98
C PHE A 96 -11.33 4.13 13.70
N SER A 97 -11.30 4.29 15.02
CA SER A 97 -12.48 4.65 15.84
C SER A 97 -13.11 5.96 15.37
N TRP A 98 -12.28 6.95 15.03
CA TRP A 98 -12.76 8.22 14.49
C TRP A 98 -13.36 8.05 13.10
N ILE A 99 -12.62 7.50 12.13
CA ILE A 99 -13.03 7.48 10.72
C ILE A 99 -14.23 6.53 10.48
N SER A 100 -14.32 5.46 11.27
CA SER A 100 -15.42 4.49 11.20
C SER A 100 -16.77 5.07 11.63
N ALA A 101 -16.77 6.05 12.53
CA ALA A 101 -17.99 6.75 12.95
C ALA A 101 -18.67 7.53 11.81
N TYR A 102 -17.94 7.78 10.72
CA TYR A 102 -18.42 8.49 9.54
C TYR A 102 -18.48 7.60 8.29
N GLU A 103 -18.55 6.27 8.46
CA GLU A 103 -18.56 5.31 7.35
C GLU A 103 -17.41 5.56 6.36
N PHE A 104 -16.22 5.97 6.85
CA PHE A 104 -15.06 6.29 6.02
C PHE A 104 -15.19 7.55 5.14
N HIS A 105 -16.18 8.40 5.42
CA HIS A 105 -16.42 9.68 4.74
C HIS A 105 -16.56 10.86 5.74
N PRO A 106 -15.49 11.21 6.48
CA PRO A 106 -15.56 12.19 7.58
C PRO A 106 -16.00 13.60 7.20
N PHE A 107 -15.86 14.00 5.92
CA PHE A 107 -16.23 15.33 5.44
C PHE A 107 -17.51 15.34 4.57
N GLY A 108 -18.31 14.27 4.70
CA GLY A 108 -19.57 14.07 3.97
C GLY A 108 -19.39 13.37 2.63
N VAL A 109 -20.51 12.93 2.06
CA VAL A 109 -20.56 12.23 0.78
C VAL A 109 -20.62 13.27 -0.35
N VAL A 110 -19.56 13.36 -1.15
CA VAL A 110 -19.62 14.04 -2.45
C VAL A 110 -20.25 13.04 -3.44
N ALA A 111 -20.96 13.51 -4.47
CA ALA A 111 -21.77 12.75 -5.45
C ALA A 111 -21.05 11.62 -6.25
N ALA A 112 -19.93 11.11 -5.76
CA ALA A 112 -19.22 9.91 -6.19
C ALA A 112 -19.71 8.63 -5.47
N ARG A 113 -20.91 8.63 -4.85
CA ARG A 113 -21.49 7.46 -4.17
C ARG A 113 -21.53 6.23 -5.09
N ASP A 114 -21.67 6.45 -6.39
CA ASP A 114 -21.76 5.39 -7.40
C ASP A 114 -20.41 4.95 -7.98
N GLY A 115 -19.28 5.49 -7.49
CA GLY A 115 -17.95 5.10 -7.97
C GLY A 115 -17.56 5.65 -9.34
N TYR A 116 -18.42 6.49 -9.93
CA TYR A 116 -18.16 7.16 -11.19
C TYR A 116 -17.80 8.63 -10.97
N ILE A 117 -16.92 9.13 -11.84
CA ILE A 117 -16.65 10.55 -12.00
C ILE A 117 -17.93 11.19 -12.53
N SER A 118 -18.80 11.65 -11.62
CA SER A 118 -20.02 12.36 -12.00
C SER A 118 -19.73 13.74 -12.59
N SER A 119 -18.60 14.34 -12.20
CA SER A 119 -18.05 15.57 -12.80
C SER A 119 -16.55 15.72 -12.48
N PRO A 120 -15.71 16.23 -13.40
CA PRO A 120 -14.32 16.57 -13.12
C PRO A 120 -14.15 17.52 -11.91
N SER A 121 -15.10 18.42 -11.68
CA SER A 121 -15.08 19.35 -10.54
C SER A 121 -15.21 18.63 -9.19
N ASN A 122 -15.87 17.47 -9.14
CA ASN A 122 -16.04 16.70 -7.92
C ASN A 122 -14.74 15.99 -7.50
N ILE A 123 -13.87 15.66 -8.47
CA ILE A 123 -12.59 14.98 -8.22
C ILE A 123 -11.64 15.90 -7.43
N ILE A 124 -11.64 17.19 -7.76
CA ILE A 124 -10.73 18.20 -7.17
C ILE A 124 -11.38 19.01 -6.04
N CYS A 125 -12.64 18.73 -5.70
CA CYS A 125 -13.33 19.40 -4.61
C CYS A 125 -12.59 19.15 -3.28
N LEU A 126 -12.40 20.20 -2.48
CA LEU A 126 -11.66 20.12 -1.22
C LEU A 126 -12.22 19.06 -0.27
N ARG A 127 -13.55 18.89 -0.21
CA ARG A 127 -14.18 17.85 0.61
C ARG A 127 -13.80 16.44 0.14
N GLN A 128 -13.81 16.21 -1.16
CA GLN A 128 -13.41 14.91 -1.74
C GLN A 128 -11.92 14.65 -1.50
N LEU A 129 -11.07 15.65 -1.73
CA LEU A 129 -9.64 15.56 -1.47
C LEU A 129 -9.34 15.32 0.02
N ALA A 130 -10.09 15.94 0.93
CA ALA A 130 -9.96 15.71 2.37
C ALA A 130 -10.39 14.28 2.77
N ASN A 131 -11.48 13.75 2.19
CA ASN A 131 -11.85 12.34 2.38
C ASN A 131 -10.76 11.40 1.84
N ASN A 132 -10.26 11.65 0.63
CA ASN A 132 -9.18 10.86 0.04
C ASN A 132 -7.92 10.91 0.89
N PHE A 133 -7.59 12.07 1.45
CA PHE A 133 -6.46 12.25 2.36
C PHE A 133 -6.63 11.42 3.63
N SER A 134 -7.82 11.44 4.25
CA SER A 134 -8.09 10.64 5.44
C SER A 134 -7.93 9.14 5.17
N ILE A 135 -8.41 8.66 4.02
CA ILE A 135 -8.25 7.24 3.65
C ILE A 135 -6.79 6.91 3.29
N ALA A 136 -6.07 7.80 2.61
CA ALA A 136 -4.64 7.61 2.36
C ALA A 136 -3.84 7.54 3.66
N LEU A 137 -4.18 8.36 4.65
CA LEU A 137 -3.58 8.31 5.98
C LEU A 137 -3.91 7.00 6.69
N LEU A 138 -5.18 6.54 6.63
CA LEU A 138 -5.56 5.21 7.14
C LEU A 138 -4.70 4.10 6.50
N TYR A 139 -4.54 4.11 5.19
CA TYR A 139 -3.71 3.15 4.46
C TYR A 139 -2.25 3.19 4.90
N GLN A 140 -1.66 4.38 5.03
CA GLN A 140 -0.30 4.51 5.52
C GLN A 140 -0.16 3.91 6.92
N LEU A 141 -1.08 4.23 7.83
CA LEU A 141 -1.05 3.74 9.20
C LEU A 141 -1.20 2.21 9.25
N LEU A 142 -2.15 1.64 8.51
CA LEU A 142 -2.38 0.19 8.47
C LEU A 142 -1.18 -0.55 7.88
N LEU A 143 -0.66 -0.09 6.73
CA LEU A 143 0.50 -0.72 6.09
C LEU A 143 1.76 -0.58 6.95
N THR A 144 1.92 0.53 7.68
CA THR A 144 3.05 0.67 8.61
C THR A 144 2.89 -0.29 9.79
N PHE A 145 1.69 -0.39 10.39
CA PHE A 145 1.40 -1.37 11.44
C PHE A 145 1.76 -2.80 11.02
N PHE A 146 1.23 -3.27 9.89
CA PHE A 146 1.54 -4.62 9.39
C PHE A 146 3.01 -4.77 8.99
N GLY A 147 3.60 -3.74 8.37
CA GLY A 147 5.00 -3.75 7.95
C GLY A 147 5.97 -3.89 9.12
N GLU A 148 5.77 -3.15 10.20
CA GLU A 148 6.61 -3.23 11.41
C GLU A 148 6.51 -4.62 12.06
N GLY A 149 5.30 -5.19 12.14
CA GLY A 149 5.09 -6.55 12.65
C GLY A 149 5.77 -7.62 11.78
N LEU A 150 5.61 -7.54 10.45
CA LEU A 150 6.24 -8.47 9.51
C LEU A 150 7.77 -8.38 9.54
N VAL A 151 8.33 -7.17 9.65
CA VAL A 151 9.78 -6.97 9.79
C VAL A 151 10.27 -7.57 11.10
N ALA A 152 9.59 -7.34 12.23
CA ALA A 152 9.98 -7.91 13.51
C ALA A 152 9.97 -9.44 13.48
N ILE A 153 8.87 -10.06 13.04
CA ILE A 153 8.73 -11.52 12.98
C ILE A 153 9.76 -12.12 12.01
N SER A 154 9.92 -11.55 10.82
CA SER A 154 10.89 -12.06 9.85
C SER A 154 12.32 -11.96 10.42
N SER A 155 12.65 -10.86 11.08
CA SER A 155 13.96 -10.66 11.70
C SER A 155 14.22 -11.66 12.83
N ILE A 156 13.21 -11.98 13.66
CA ILE A 156 13.31 -13.01 14.72
C ILE A 156 13.54 -14.39 14.11
N LEU A 157 12.78 -14.74 13.07
CA LEU A 157 12.83 -16.07 12.46
C LEU A 157 14.12 -16.33 11.67
N THR A 158 14.65 -15.30 11.00
CA THR A 158 15.81 -15.47 10.11
C THR A 158 17.11 -14.91 10.67
N GLY A 159 17.06 -14.07 11.71
CA GLY A 159 18.20 -13.32 12.23
C GLY A 159 18.71 -12.23 11.27
N LEU A 160 17.93 -11.86 10.24
CA LEU A 160 18.34 -10.90 9.20
C LEU A 160 17.55 -9.60 9.32
N ARG A 161 18.17 -8.51 8.87
CA ARG A 161 17.53 -7.20 8.81
C ARG A 161 16.72 -7.06 7.53
N PHE A 162 15.49 -6.59 7.67
CA PHE A 162 14.58 -6.31 6.57
C PHE A 162 14.31 -4.82 6.43
N ARG A 163 14.01 -4.40 5.20
CA ARG A 163 13.66 -3.01 4.89
C ARG A 163 12.26 -2.72 5.41
N LYS A 164 12.09 -1.53 6.00
CA LYS A 164 10.76 -1.03 6.37
C LYS A 164 9.88 -0.77 5.15
N MET A 165 8.57 -0.82 5.37
CA MET A 165 7.58 -0.64 4.30
C MET A 165 7.35 0.83 3.95
N MET A 166 7.42 1.75 4.92
CA MET A 166 7.10 3.18 4.74
C MET A 166 8.22 4.07 5.29
N GLU A 167 8.42 5.24 4.66
CA GLU A 167 9.33 6.31 5.12
C GLU A 167 8.57 7.65 5.22
N ASN A 168 7.61 7.71 6.13
CA ASN A 168 6.76 8.90 6.38
C ASN A 168 6.35 9.67 5.10
N PRO A 169 5.65 9.00 4.16
CA PRO A 169 5.36 9.58 2.85
C PRO A 169 4.44 10.80 2.93
N VAL A 170 3.43 10.80 3.80
CA VAL A 170 2.45 11.90 3.87
C VAL A 170 3.07 13.22 4.37
N PHE A 171 4.05 13.18 5.28
CA PHE A 171 4.55 14.40 5.94
C PHE A 171 5.93 14.87 5.47
N THR A 172 6.67 14.05 4.70
CA THR A 172 8.06 14.38 4.34
C THR A 172 8.35 14.40 2.85
N SER A 173 7.38 14.11 1.98
CA SER A 173 7.59 14.03 0.53
C SER A 173 7.86 15.40 -0.08
N ALA A 174 8.83 15.43 -1.00
CA ALA A 174 9.24 16.65 -1.70
C ALA A 174 8.69 16.74 -3.13
N SER A 175 8.35 15.61 -3.73
CA SER A 175 7.77 15.52 -5.07
C SER A 175 6.98 14.20 -5.26
N PRO A 176 6.15 14.08 -6.31
CA PRO A 176 5.45 12.83 -6.62
C PRO A 176 6.39 11.63 -6.78
N SER A 177 7.53 11.80 -7.44
CA SER A 177 8.53 10.74 -7.62
C SER A 177 9.23 10.36 -6.30
N ASP A 178 9.42 11.29 -5.37
CA ASP A 178 9.90 11.01 -4.02
C ASP A 178 8.85 10.25 -3.18
N PHE A 179 7.58 10.66 -3.26
CA PHE A 179 6.46 9.99 -2.59
C PHE A 179 6.36 8.52 -3.03
N TRP A 180 6.20 8.25 -4.33
CA TRP A 180 6.02 6.88 -4.87
C TRP A 180 7.32 6.08 -5.00
N GLY A 181 8.45 6.77 -5.14
CA GLY A 181 9.73 6.13 -5.40
C GLY A 181 10.53 5.79 -4.15
N GLN A 182 10.41 6.58 -3.08
CA GLN A 182 11.32 6.51 -1.94
C GLN A 182 10.63 6.43 -0.59
N LYS A 183 9.30 6.57 -0.53
CA LYS A 183 8.61 6.70 0.77
C LYS A 183 7.37 5.85 0.93
N TRP A 184 6.61 5.68 -0.13
CA TRP A 184 5.42 4.85 -0.13
C TRP A 184 5.75 3.41 -0.55
N ASN A 185 5.43 2.45 0.31
CA ASN A 185 5.51 1.01 0.06
C ASN A 185 6.82 0.57 -0.62
N LEU A 186 7.94 0.75 0.09
CA LEU A 186 9.30 0.49 -0.38
C LEU A 186 9.53 -0.95 -0.82
N VAL A 187 8.79 -1.89 -0.23
CA VAL A 187 8.83 -3.31 -0.60
C VAL A 187 8.29 -3.49 -2.03
N ILE A 188 7.10 -2.98 -2.32
CA ILE A 188 6.52 -3.06 -3.67
C ILE A 188 7.34 -2.23 -4.67
N HIS A 189 7.85 -1.07 -4.25
CA HIS A 189 8.73 -0.26 -5.08
C HIS A 189 9.95 -1.05 -5.58
N GLU A 190 10.69 -1.73 -4.70
CA GLU A 190 11.87 -2.51 -5.10
C GLU A 190 11.50 -3.68 -6.02
N ASN A 191 10.38 -4.35 -5.74
CA ASN A 191 9.90 -5.46 -6.56
C ASN A 191 9.50 -4.99 -7.97
N LEU A 192 8.78 -3.88 -8.10
CA LEU A 192 8.47 -3.29 -9.42
C LEU A 192 9.72 -2.75 -10.12
N LYS A 193 10.64 -2.13 -9.36
CA LYS A 193 11.89 -1.60 -9.91
C LYS A 193 12.73 -2.71 -10.54
N ARG A 194 12.82 -3.87 -9.89
CA ARG A 194 13.64 -5.00 -10.37
C ARG A 194 12.86 -5.89 -11.33
N GLY A 195 11.59 -6.18 -11.08
CA GLY A 195 10.76 -7.05 -11.89
C GLY A 195 10.16 -6.39 -13.14
N VAL A 196 10.05 -5.06 -13.19
CA VAL A 196 9.40 -4.35 -14.31
C VAL A 196 10.30 -3.25 -14.86
N TYR A 197 10.65 -2.25 -14.04
CA TYR A 197 11.33 -1.05 -14.51
C TYR A 197 12.69 -1.36 -15.16
N LYS A 198 13.59 -2.06 -14.46
CA LYS A 198 14.93 -2.39 -14.96
C LYS A 198 14.87 -3.26 -16.23
N PRO A 199 14.08 -4.36 -16.30
CA PRO A 199 13.90 -5.15 -17.52
C PRO A 199 13.42 -4.30 -18.70
N VAL A 200 12.38 -3.48 -18.50
CA VAL A 200 11.84 -2.61 -19.56
C VAL A 200 12.88 -1.57 -19.98
N ARG A 201 13.65 -0.99 -19.04
CA ARG A 201 14.74 -0.05 -19.37
C ARG A 201 15.86 -0.64 -20.21
N LYS A 202 16.09 -1.95 -20.19
CA LYS A 202 17.09 -2.55 -21.08
C LYS A 202 16.71 -2.41 -22.56
N ARG A 203 15.43 -2.21 -22.88
CA ARG A 203 14.92 -2.18 -24.27
C ARG A 203 14.21 -0.88 -24.65
N PHE A 204 13.62 -0.18 -23.68
CA PHE A 204 12.78 0.99 -23.92
C PHE A 204 13.23 2.20 -23.09
N SER A 205 12.69 3.38 -23.44
CA SER A 205 13.05 4.65 -22.80
C SER A 205 12.72 4.71 -21.30
N ARG A 206 13.25 5.74 -20.61
CA ARG A 206 12.95 6.03 -19.20
C ARG A 206 11.45 6.12 -18.94
N ASN A 207 10.75 6.82 -19.81
CA ASN A 207 9.33 7.11 -19.63
C ASN A 207 8.48 5.86 -19.83
N VAL A 208 8.81 5.03 -20.82
CA VAL A 208 8.11 3.75 -21.04
C VAL A 208 8.26 2.84 -19.83
N ALA A 209 9.47 2.68 -19.29
CA ALA A 209 9.67 1.86 -18.10
C ALA A 209 8.96 2.39 -16.86
N MET A 210 8.91 3.71 -16.68
CA MET A 210 8.16 4.33 -15.59
C MET A 210 6.66 4.03 -15.73
N VAL A 211 6.07 4.28 -16.91
CA VAL A 211 4.65 3.99 -17.17
C VAL A 211 4.35 2.50 -16.99
N SER A 212 5.21 1.60 -17.50
CA SER A 212 5.06 0.16 -17.32
C SER A 212 5.03 -0.24 -15.83
N SER A 213 5.85 0.37 -14.98
CA SER A 213 5.82 0.11 -13.53
C SER A 213 4.51 0.55 -12.88
N PHE A 214 3.96 1.70 -13.27
CA PHE A 214 2.64 2.15 -12.78
C PHE A 214 1.51 1.25 -13.26
N VAL A 215 1.53 0.82 -14.53
CA VAL A 215 0.56 -0.14 -15.07
C VAL A 215 0.64 -1.48 -14.33
N ALA A 216 1.85 -2.01 -14.10
CA ALA A 216 2.04 -3.23 -13.33
C ALA A 216 1.55 -3.09 -11.88
N SER A 217 1.77 -1.93 -11.25
CA SER A 217 1.21 -1.62 -9.93
C SER A 217 -0.33 -1.59 -9.94
N GLY A 218 -0.94 -1.02 -10.97
CA GLY A 218 -2.39 -1.04 -11.16
C GLY A 218 -2.94 -2.45 -11.27
N ILE A 219 -2.36 -3.27 -12.18
CA ILE A 219 -2.74 -4.68 -12.37
C ILE A 219 -2.57 -5.48 -11.08
N PHE A 220 -1.50 -5.23 -10.32
CA PHE A 220 -1.27 -5.85 -9.01
C PHE A 220 -2.42 -5.59 -8.05
N HIS A 221 -2.96 -4.36 -8.02
CA HIS A 221 -4.09 -4.03 -7.18
C HIS A 221 -5.43 -4.59 -7.70
N GLU A 222 -5.64 -4.63 -9.02
CA GLU A 222 -6.79 -5.31 -9.63
C GLU A 222 -6.78 -6.81 -9.27
N TRP A 223 -5.60 -7.46 -9.29
CA TRP A 223 -5.43 -8.84 -8.83
C TRP A 223 -5.80 -9.01 -7.37
N ILE A 224 -5.33 -8.14 -6.48
CA ILE A 224 -5.69 -8.20 -5.06
C ILE A 224 -7.21 -8.11 -4.88
N LEU A 225 -7.87 -7.17 -5.56
CA LEU A 225 -9.32 -7.03 -5.50
C LEU A 225 -10.03 -8.29 -6.03
N LEU A 226 -9.55 -8.83 -7.15
CA LEU A 226 -10.09 -10.06 -7.72
C LEU A 226 -9.99 -11.23 -6.76
N VAL A 227 -8.85 -11.44 -6.11
CA VAL A 227 -8.66 -12.59 -5.20
C VAL A 227 -9.43 -12.42 -3.89
N ILE A 228 -9.40 -11.22 -3.28
CA ILE A 228 -10.14 -10.95 -2.04
C ILE A 228 -11.66 -11.12 -2.27
N TYR A 229 -12.16 -10.69 -3.43
CA TYR A 229 -13.58 -10.73 -3.77
C TYR A 229 -13.95 -11.84 -4.76
N PHE A 230 -13.11 -12.88 -4.91
CA PHE A 230 -13.26 -13.93 -5.92
C PHE A 230 -14.48 -14.85 -5.69
N ARG A 231 -15.18 -14.75 -4.56
CA ARG A 231 -16.28 -15.67 -4.22
C ARG A 231 -17.32 -15.72 -5.33
N ASN A 232 -17.80 -16.93 -5.60
CA ASN A 232 -18.81 -17.21 -6.61
C ASN A 232 -20.00 -16.29 -6.41
N TYR A 233 -20.22 -15.41 -7.40
CA TYR A 233 -21.35 -14.48 -7.47
C TYR A 233 -22.71 -15.18 -7.25
N SER A 234 -22.81 -16.49 -7.49
CA SER A 234 -24.01 -17.30 -7.22
C SER A 234 -24.31 -17.51 -5.72
N GLU A 235 -23.32 -17.47 -4.83
CA GLU A 235 -23.50 -17.62 -3.37
C GLU A 235 -23.80 -16.30 -2.66
N CYS A 236 -23.72 -15.19 -3.39
CA CYS A 236 -23.84 -13.82 -2.87
C CYS A 236 -25.27 -13.38 -2.56
N GLN A 237 -26.28 -14.24 -2.76
CA GLN A 237 -27.68 -13.89 -2.50
C GLN A 237 -28.01 -13.81 -1.01
N ASP A 238 -27.33 -14.60 -0.16
CA ASP A 238 -27.74 -14.77 1.25
C ASP A 238 -26.79 -14.14 2.29
N ILE A 239 -25.59 -13.70 1.90
CA ILE A 239 -24.59 -13.11 2.82
C ILE A 239 -24.31 -11.66 2.43
N ARG A 240 -24.88 -10.71 3.17
CA ARG A 240 -24.51 -9.29 3.07
C ARG A 240 -23.23 -9.03 3.87
N PRO A 241 -22.27 -8.25 3.34
CA PRO A 241 -22.29 -7.50 2.08
C PRO A 241 -21.63 -8.26 0.93
N CYS A 242 -22.30 -8.30 -0.23
CA CYS A 242 -21.74 -8.79 -1.49
C CYS A 242 -21.23 -7.62 -2.33
N TYR A 243 -19.92 -7.57 -2.58
CA TYR A 243 -19.30 -6.58 -3.45
C TYR A 243 -18.92 -7.21 -4.79
N LYS A 244 -19.37 -6.61 -5.89
CA LYS A 244 -18.94 -7.00 -7.24
C LYS A 244 -17.69 -6.19 -7.61
N PRO A 245 -16.52 -6.84 -7.82
CA PRO A 245 -15.31 -6.10 -8.19
C PRO A 245 -15.51 -5.41 -9.54
N VAL A 246 -15.33 -4.09 -9.54
CA VAL A 246 -15.28 -3.28 -10.76
C VAL A 246 -13.82 -3.12 -11.14
N LEU A 247 -13.44 -3.71 -12.27
CA LEU A 247 -12.07 -3.65 -12.77
C LEU A 247 -11.76 -2.27 -13.37
N GLY A 248 -10.50 -1.86 -13.24
CA GLY A 248 -9.93 -0.67 -13.87
C GLY A 248 -9.87 0.56 -12.96
N GLY A 249 -10.47 0.49 -11.77
CA GLY A 249 -10.41 1.59 -10.81
C GLY A 249 -9.00 1.83 -10.27
N ALA A 250 -8.27 0.75 -9.95
CA ALA A 250 -6.90 0.86 -9.49
C ALA A 250 -5.98 1.29 -10.64
N LEU A 251 -6.17 0.73 -11.84
CA LEU A 251 -5.41 1.14 -13.02
C LEU A 251 -5.57 2.64 -13.31
N SER A 252 -6.78 3.17 -13.20
CA SER A 252 -7.07 4.60 -13.39
C SER A 252 -6.32 5.47 -12.38
N PHE A 253 -6.30 5.07 -11.11
CA PHE A 253 -5.56 5.78 -10.06
C PHE A 253 -4.04 5.79 -10.31
N PHE A 254 -3.46 4.66 -10.69
CA PHE A 254 -2.02 4.60 -10.98
C PHE A 254 -1.66 5.30 -12.30
N ALA A 255 -2.55 5.30 -13.30
CA ALA A 255 -2.37 6.06 -14.53
C ALA A 255 -2.29 7.57 -14.25
N TRP A 256 -3.17 8.10 -13.38
CA TRP A 256 -3.09 9.49 -12.93
C TRP A 256 -1.74 9.81 -12.28
N ASN A 257 -1.26 8.95 -11.38
CA ASN A 257 0.03 9.15 -10.73
C ASN A 257 1.22 9.00 -11.70
N ALA A 258 1.11 8.16 -12.72
CA ALA A 258 2.09 8.06 -13.80
C ALA A 258 2.18 9.38 -14.59
N VAL A 259 1.06 10.04 -14.87
CA VAL A 259 1.03 11.36 -15.51
C VAL A 259 1.75 12.39 -14.64
N LEU A 260 1.50 12.42 -13.32
CA LEU A 260 2.21 13.33 -12.42
C LEU A 260 3.73 13.09 -12.43
N VAL A 261 4.19 11.84 -12.30
CA VAL A 261 5.64 11.57 -12.32
C VAL A 261 6.24 11.85 -13.70
N PHE A 262 5.50 11.58 -14.78
CA PHE A 262 5.91 11.93 -16.14
C PHE A 262 6.12 13.43 -16.31
N LEU A 263 5.15 14.23 -15.87
CA LEU A 263 5.22 15.69 -15.93
C LEU A 263 6.41 16.22 -15.12
N GLU A 264 6.70 15.63 -13.95
CA GLU A 264 7.86 16.00 -13.11
C GLU A 264 9.19 15.73 -13.84
N TYR A 265 9.27 14.64 -14.61
CA TYR A 265 10.45 14.35 -15.41
C TYR A 265 10.54 15.22 -16.67
N ALA A 266 9.41 15.52 -17.31
CA ALA A 266 9.36 16.40 -18.48
C ALA A 266 9.79 17.84 -18.15
N THR A 267 9.51 18.32 -16.94
CA THR A 267 9.97 19.63 -16.45
C THR A 267 11.43 19.62 -15.97
N GLY A 268 12.20 18.56 -16.23
CA GLY A 268 13.61 18.46 -15.88
C GLY A 268 13.87 18.27 -14.38
N GLY A 269 12.91 17.71 -13.63
CA GLY A 269 13.02 17.58 -12.18
C GLY A 269 12.85 18.91 -11.44
N VAL A 270 12.59 20.01 -12.15
CA VAL A 270 11.96 21.19 -11.55
C VAL A 270 10.58 20.71 -11.13
N SER A 271 10.37 20.60 -9.82
CA SER A 271 9.14 20.09 -9.26
C SER A 271 7.94 20.71 -9.97
N ILE A 272 6.90 19.92 -10.29
CA ILE A 272 5.61 20.45 -10.78
C ILE A 272 5.07 21.51 -9.82
N MET A 273 5.52 21.45 -8.56
CA MET A 273 5.42 22.51 -7.58
C MET A 273 6.05 23.81 -8.13
N PRO A 274 5.26 24.88 -8.29
CA PRO A 274 5.77 26.17 -8.74
C PRO A 274 6.98 26.63 -7.91
N LYS A 275 7.83 27.52 -8.45
CA LYS A 275 9.02 28.03 -7.72
C LYS A 275 8.69 28.54 -6.31
N PHE A 276 7.48 29.08 -6.08
CA PHE A 276 7.02 29.50 -4.75
C PHE A 276 6.92 28.34 -3.74
N ALA A 277 6.62 27.12 -4.18
CA ALA A 277 6.51 25.96 -3.32
C ALA A 277 7.88 25.43 -2.83
N ALA A 278 8.99 25.89 -3.41
CA ALA A 278 10.31 25.71 -2.83
C ALA A 278 10.52 26.59 -1.58
N ALA A 279 9.79 27.71 -1.46
CA ALA A 279 9.81 28.59 -0.28
C ALA A 279 8.83 28.15 0.81
N LEU A 280 7.97 27.16 0.54
CA LEU A 280 7.03 26.64 1.54
C LEU A 280 7.76 25.77 2.58
N PRO A 281 7.33 25.80 3.85
CA PRO A 281 7.72 24.83 4.86
C PRO A 281 7.55 23.39 4.35
N ARG A 282 8.51 22.53 4.73
CA ARG A 282 8.59 21.13 4.24
C ARG A 282 7.27 20.36 4.36
N PHE A 283 6.54 20.56 5.46
CA PHE A 283 5.25 19.93 5.70
C PHE A 283 4.18 20.38 4.67
N LEU A 284 4.07 21.67 4.38
CA LEU A 284 3.10 22.19 3.40
C LEU A 284 3.41 21.68 2.00
N ARG A 285 4.69 21.62 1.62
CA ARG A 285 5.10 21.02 0.35
C ARG A 285 4.71 19.55 0.26
N SER A 286 4.90 18.78 1.33
CA SER A 286 4.48 17.37 1.36
C SER A 286 2.98 17.22 1.23
N LEU A 287 2.19 18.05 1.92
CA LEU A 287 0.74 18.06 1.75
C LEU A 287 0.35 18.34 0.30
N LEU A 288 0.94 19.33 -0.35
CA LEU A 288 0.66 19.63 -1.76
C LEU A 288 0.95 18.44 -2.68
N VAL A 289 2.08 17.74 -2.48
CA VAL A 289 2.41 16.52 -3.23
C VAL A 289 1.34 15.45 -3.04
N VAL A 290 0.90 15.23 -1.81
CA VAL A 290 -0.14 14.26 -1.49
C VAL A 290 -1.48 14.66 -2.14
N PHE A 291 -1.89 15.93 -2.00
CA PHE A 291 -3.14 16.43 -2.59
C PHE A 291 -3.16 16.34 -4.11
N LEU A 292 -2.01 16.44 -4.78
CA LEU A 292 -1.90 16.18 -6.23
C LEU A 292 -2.07 14.71 -6.58
N ALA A 293 -1.57 13.79 -5.75
CA ALA A 293 -1.62 12.34 -5.99
C ALA A 293 -3.01 11.72 -5.74
N LEU A 294 -3.83 12.36 -4.90
CA LEU A 294 -5.11 11.83 -4.41
C LEU A 294 -6.42 12.13 -5.18
N PRO A 295 -6.49 12.91 -6.28
CA PRO A 295 -7.74 13.16 -7.01
C PRO A 295 -8.56 11.90 -7.30
N LEU A 296 -7.93 10.85 -7.83
CA LEU A 296 -8.59 9.57 -8.14
C LEU A 296 -8.53 8.52 -7.02
N ALA A 297 -8.08 8.88 -5.81
CA ALA A 297 -7.91 7.90 -4.74
C ALA A 297 -9.23 7.23 -4.34
N HIS A 298 -10.35 7.93 -4.36
CA HIS A 298 -11.67 7.34 -4.09
C HIS A 298 -12.04 6.19 -5.04
N VAL A 299 -11.64 6.27 -6.31
CA VAL A 299 -11.86 5.19 -7.28
C VAL A 299 -11.05 3.94 -6.89
N PHE A 300 -9.84 4.15 -6.36
CA PHE A 300 -9.00 3.09 -5.82
C PHE A 300 -9.52 2.54 -4.48
N THR A 301 -10.02 3.39 -3.58
CA THR A 301 -10.37 3.00 -2.20
C THR A 301 -11.78 2.44 -2.07
N LYS A 302 -12.72 2.84 -2.94
CA LYS A 302 -14.12 2.42 -2.88
C LYS A 302 -14.32 0.90 -2.81
N PRO A 303 -13.64 0.07 -3.64
CA PRO A 303 -13.78 -1.40 -3.53
C PRO A 303 -13.48 -1.93 -2.13
N TYR A 304 -12.50 -1.35 -1.45
CA TYR A 304 -12.10 -1.77 -0.10
C TYR A 304 -13.09 -1.31 0.98
N ILE A 305 -13.73 -0.16 0.79
CA ILE A 305 -14.78 0.35 1.67
C ILE A 305 -16.07 -0.47 1.47
N ASP A 306 -16.55 -0.57 0.23
CA ASP A 306 -17.78 -1.26 -0.13
C ASP A 306 -17.69 -2.78 0.08
N GLY A 307 -16.49 -3.35 -0.06
CA GLY A 307 -16.20 -4.74 0.24
C GLY A 307 -15.89 -5.00 1.72
N HIS A 308 -16.12 -4.02 2.60
CA HIS A 308 -15.98 -4.12 4.06
C HIS A 308 -14.60 -4.57 4.57
N LEU A 309 -13.56 -4.50 3.75
CA LEU A 309 -12.20 -4.90 4.14
C LEU A 309 -11.74 -4.16 5.40
N PHE A 310 -12.03 -2.86 5.46
CA PHE A 310 -11.74 -2.04 6.62
C PHE A 310 -12.54 -2.48 7.85
N HIS A 311 -13.78 -2.92 7.69
CA HIS A 311 -14.54 -3.47 8.81
C HIS A 311 -13.89 -4.73 9.38
N ASP A 312 -13.37 -5.61 8.52
CA ASP A 312 -12.70 -6.84 8.94
C ASP A 312 -11.40 -6.54 9.71
N PHE A 313 -10.65 -5.50 9.31
CA PHE A 313 -9.47 -5.04 10.04
C PHE A 313 -9.76 -4.53 11.46
N ARG A 314 -11.00 -4.16 11.78
CA ARG A 314 -11.39 -3.72 13.13
C ARG A 314 -11.13 -4.78 14.20
N VAL A 315 -11.25 -6.06 13.83
CA VAL A 315 -11.07 -7.19 14.76
C VAL A 315 -9.63 -7.27 15.28
N ALA A 316 -8.66 -6.76 14.52
CA ALA A 316 -7.25 -6.78 14.87
C ALA A 316 -6.78 -5.54 15.65
N LEU A 317 -7.67 -4.56 15.91
CA LEU A 317 -7.31 -3.26 16.47
C LEU A 317 -8.08 -2.95 17.76
N PRO A 318 -7.45 -2.29 18.74
CA PRO A 318 -8.16 -1.76 19.90
C PRO A 318 -8.99 -0.54 19.48
N ILE A 319 -10.27 -0.76 19.18
CA ILE A 319 -11.20 0.29 18.74
C ILE A 319 -12.12 0.75 19.87
N LEU A 320 -12.44 2.05 19.88
CA LEU A 320 -13.47 2.66 20.71
C LEU A 320 -14.78 2.62 19.95
N VAL A 321 -15.75 1.89 20.48
CA VAL A 321 -17.10 1.78 19.92
C VAL A 321 -18.07 2.53 20.83
N LYS A 322 -18.95 3.34 20.22
CA LYS A 322 -20.06 3.94 20.96
C LYS A 322 -21.06 2.84 21.30
N VAL A 323 -21.20 2.51 22.58
CA VAL A 323 -22.28 1.64 23.07
C VAL A 323 -23.54 2.50 23.18
N SER A 324 -24.53 2.21 22.34
CA SER A 324 -25.84 2.88 22.34
C SER A 324 -26.77 2.29 23.36
#